data_AF-A0A6G1RUK2-F1
#
_entry.id   AF-A0A6G1RUK2-F1
#
_cell.length_a   1.000
_cell.length_b   1.000
_cell.length_c   1.000
_cell.angle_alpha   90.00
_cell.angle_beta   90.00
_cell.angle_gamma   90.00
#
_symmetry.space_group_name_H-M   'P 1'
#
loop_
_entity.id
_entity.type
_entity.pdbx_description
1 polymer ?
#
loop_
_entity_poly.entity_id
_entity_poly.type
_entity_poly.pdbx_seq_one_letter_code
_entity_poly.pdbx_strand_id
1 'polypeptide(L)'
;ALSVEKREDEQGGPPFLPESFDRILLDAPCSGMGQRPNMAYSSTLKEVTSYQPLQRKLFTVAVKLLKPGGVIVYSTCTITLSENEEQVAWALKTFPCLQLQPQEPHIGGEGMRGAGLSLDQLKLLQRFDPSAATLQGMDMNSLQDSREDDLISLANKDCIGFFIAKFIKLKSK
;
A
#
# COMPACT_ATOMS: atom_id res chain seq x y z
N ALA A 1 -33.14 22.97 -31.94
CA ALA A 1 -32.32 21.84 -32.42
C ALA A 1 -30.87 22.28 -32.37
N LEU A 2 -30.14 21.83 -31.35
CA LEU A 2 -28.68 21.89 -31.31
C LEU A 2 -28.26 20.48 -30.90
N SER A 3 -28.00 19.68 -31.93
CA SER A 3 -27.42 18.34 -31.84
C SER A 3 -26.08 18.48 -31.14
N VAL A 4 -25.98 17.93 -29.94
CA VAL A 4 -24.68 17.61 -29.35
C VAL A 4 -24.12 16.49 -30.21
N GLU A 5 -23.27 16.85 -31.16
CA GLU A 5 -22.52 15.88 -31.95
C GLU A 5 -21.72 15.03 -30.98
N LYS A 6 -22.16 13.77 -30.87
CA LYS A 6 -21.45 12.70 -30.19
C LYS A 6 -20.16 12.50 -30.99
N ARG A 7 -19.05 13.08 -30.53
CA ARG A 7 -17.74 12.63 -31.00
C ARG A 7 -17.63 11.17 -30.60
N GLU A 8 -17.56 10.30 -31.59
CA GLU A 8 -17.12 8.93 -31.42
C GLU A 8 -15.64 9.02 -31.00
N ASP A 9 -15.41 9.10 -29.69
CA ASP A 9 -14.07 8.96 -29.15
C ASP A 9 -13.57 7.54 -29.46
N GLU A 10 -12.46 7.49 -30.17
CA GLU A 10 -11.64 6.31 -30.40
C GLU A 10 -11.48 5.52 -29.08
N GLN A 11 -11.53 4.19 -29.15
CA GLN A 11 -11.68 3.24 -28.04
C GLN A 11 -10.49 3.20 -27.02
N GLY A 12 -10.14 4.32 -26.38
CA GLY A 12 -8.98 4.42 -25.48
C GLY A 12 -9.24 5.04 -24.11
N GLY A 13 -10.45 5.51 -23.81
CA GLY A 13 -10.80 6.17 -22.55
C GLY A 13 -11.45 5.25 -21.51
N PRO A 14 -11.47 5.65 -20.22
CA PRO A 14 -12.22 4.93 -19.19
C PRO A 14 -13.74 4.98 -19.45
N PRO A 15 -14.51 3.93 -19.08
CA PRO A 15 -14.08 2.73 -18.36
C PRO A 15 -13.33 1.74 -19.27
N PHE A 16 -12.23 1.19 -18.74
CA PHE A 16 -11.43 0.18 -19.44
C PHE A 16 -12.06 -1.21 -19.36
N LEU A 17 -11.79 -2.05 -20.35
CA LEU A 17 -12.20 -3.44 -20.35
C LEU A 17 -11.53 -4.23 -19.22
N PRO A 18 -12.19 -5.27 -18.66
CA PRO A 18 -11.56 -6.19 -17.71
C PRO A 18 -10.28 -6.80 -18.28
N GLU A 19 -9.33 -7.13 -17.40
CA GLU A 19 -8.09 -7.82 -17.77
C GLU A 19 -7.30 -7.13 -18.90
N SER A 20 -7.27 -5.80 -18.89
CA SER A 20 -6.59 -4.98 -19.91
C SER A 20 -5.22 -4.47 -19.46
N PHE A 21 -4.91 -4.50 -18.16
CA PHE A 21 -3.65 -3.99 -17.61
C PHE A 21 -2.71 -5.10 -17.15
N ASP A 22 -1.43 -4.98 -17.50
CA ASP A 22 -0.37 -5.91 -17.07
C ASP A 22 0.05 -5.70 -15.61
N ARG A 23 -0.02 -4.44 -15.13
CA ARG A 23 0.30 -4.06 -13.75
C ARG A 23 -0.62 -2.96 -13.28
N ILE A 24 -0.96 -2.96 -11.99
CA ILE A 24 -1.76 -1.91 -11.35
C ILE A 24 -1.09 -1.50 -10.03
N LEU A 25 -0.92 -0.20 -9.85
CA LEU A 25 -0.58 0.40 -8.56
C LEU A 25 -1.86 0.97 -7.96
N LEU A 26 -2.24 0.46 -6.79
CA LEU A 26 -3.30 1.01 -5.97
C LEU A 26 -2.68 1.68 -4.75
N ASP A 27 -2.25 2.93 -4.94
CA ASP A 27 -1.91 3.82 -3.84
C ASP A 27 -3.20 4.40 -3.27
N ALA A 28 -3.74 3.73 -2.27
CA ALA A 28 -5.13 3.92 -1.89
C ALA A 28 -5.28 5.16 -0.98
N PRO A 29 -6.36 5.96 -1.14
CA PRO A 29 -6.67 7.00 -0.18
C PRO A 29 -6.86 6.36 1.21
N CYS A 30 -6.20 6.93 2.21
CA CYS A 30 -6.14 6.41 3.57
C CYS A 30 -6.19 7.53 4.60
N SER A 31 -6.28 7.16 5.88
CA SER A 31 -6.34 8.12 6.99
C SER A 31 -5.09 8.99 7.17
N GLY A 32 -3.96 8.63 6.57
CA GLY A 32 -2.72 9.42 6.60
C GLY A 32 -2.05 9.50 7.98
N MET A 33 -2.39 8.61 8.92
CA MET A 33 -1.86 8.64 10.28
C MET A 33 -0.36 8.33 10.38
N GLY A 34 0.27 7.87 9.30
CA GLY A 34 1.71 7.64 9.22
C GLY A 34 2.54 8.88 8.87
N GLN A 35 1.91 9.99 8.47
CA GLN A 35 2.64 11.18 8.03
C GLN A 35 3.49 11.80 9.15
N ARG A 36 4.73 12.18 8.82
CA ARG A 36 5.65 12.88 9.72
C ARG A 36 6.31 14.07 8.99
N PRO A 37 6.50 15.22 9.67
CA PRO A 37 5.96 15.55 10.99
C PRO A 37 4.44 15.81 10.90
N ASN A 38 3.68 15.27 11.85
CA ASN A 38 2.26 15.59 12.02
C ASN A 38 2.01 15.94 13.49
N MET A 39 1.84 17.23 13.77
CA MET A 39 1.74 17.74 15.15
C MET A 39 0.32 17.67 15.71
N ALA A 40 -0.70 17.63 14.85
CA ALA A 40 -2.10 17.59 15.27
C ALA A 40 -2.95 16.87 14.22
N TYR A 41 -3.78 15.94 14.67
CA TYR A 41 -4.70 15.19 13.83
C TYR A 41 -6.13 15.48 14.25
N SER A 42 -6.91 16.13 13.39
CA SER A 42 -8.26 16.63 13.71
C SER A 42 -9.39 15.73 13.19
N SER A 43 -9.08 14.59 12.58
CA SER A 43 -10.11 13.72 12.01
C SER A 43 -10.84 12.92 13.09
N THR A 44 -12.13 12.69 12.86
CA THR A 44 -12.97 11.88 13.74
C THR A 44 -12.72 10.40 13.51
N LEU A 45 -13.04 9.56 14.51
CA LEU A 45 -12.96 8.10 14.37
C LEU A 45 -13.82 7.59 13.20
N LYS A 46 -14.95 8.25 12.92
CA LYS A 46 -15.83 7.92 11.79
C LYS A 46 -15.14 8.20 10.45
N GLU A 47 -14.37 9.27 10.34
CA GLU A 47 -13.61 9.60 9.14
C GLU A 47 -12.47 8.58 8.94
N VAL A 48 -11.72 8.27 9.99
CA VAL A 48 -10.63 7.27 9.94
C VAL A 48 -11.15 5.89 9.51
N THR A 49 -12.30 5.48 10.01
CA THR A 49 -12.89 4.17 9.69
C THR A 49 -13.60 4.14 8.33
N SER A 50 -13.82 5.29 7.68
CA SER A 50 -14.53 5.38 6.40
C SER A 50 -13.71 4.93 5.18
N TYR A 51 -12.38 4.82 5.31
CA TYR A 51 -11.49 4.48 4.21
C TYR A 51 -11.55 2.99 3.84
N GLN A 52 -11.72 2.08 4.80
CA GLN A 52 -11.69 0.64 4.54
C GLN A 52 -12.70 0.21 3.43
N PRO A 53 -13.98 0.61 3.46
CA PRO A 53 -14.93 0.29 2.39
C PRO A 53 -14.55 0.87 1.03
N LEU A 54 -14.01 2.10 0.99
CA LEU A 54 -13.59 2.75 -0.25
C LEU A 54 -12.39 2.00 -0.87
N GLN A 55 -11.39 1.68 -0.06
CA GLN A 55 -10.21 0.93 -0.47
C GLN A 55 -10.61 -0.45 -1.04
N ARG A 56 -11.54 -1.16 -0.40
CA ARG A 56 -12.04 -2.45 -0.91
C ARG A 56 -12.74 -2.33 -2.26
N LYS A 57 -13.51 -1.25 -2.48
CA LYS A 57 -14.14 -0.97 -3.78
C LYS A 57 -13.08 -0.76 -4.87
N LEU A 58 -12.08 0.09 -4.60
CA LEU A 58 -10.99 0.36 -5.53
C LEU A 58 -10.17 -0.91 -5.83
N PHE A 59 -9.85 -1.68 -4.79
CA PHE A 59 -9.13 -2.96 -4.91
C PHE A 59 -9.92 -3.95 -5.79
N THR A 60 -11.23 -4.06 -5.59
CA THR A 60 -12.09 -4.92 -6.41
C THR A 60 -12.04 -4.53 -7.89
N VAL A 61 -12.06 -3.23 -8.20
CA VAL A 61 -11.93 -2.74 -9.57
C VAL A 61 -10.53 -3.07 -10.13
N ALA A 62 -9.47 -2.85 -9.34
CA ALA A 62 -8.11 -3.18 -9.74
C ALA A 62 -7.96 -4.67 -10.11
N VAL A 63 -8.49 -5.59 -9.31
CA VAL A 63 -8.43 -7.03 -9.60
C VAL A 63 -9.18 -7.42 -10.89
N LYS A 64 -10.29 -6.74 -11.18
CA LYS A 64 -11.06 -6.94 -12.43
C LYS A 64 -10.30 -6.45 -13.66
N LEU A 65 -9.60 -5.33 -13.55
CA LEU A 65 -8.83 -4.73 -14.64
C LEU A 65 -7.47 -5.43 -14.89
N LEU A 66 -6.97 -6.17 -13.89
CA LEU A 66 -5.67 -6.84 -13.96
C LEU A 66 -5.72 -8.11 -14.82
N LYS A 67 -4.78 -8.26 -15.75
CA LYS A 67 -4.58 -9.48 -16.54
C LYS A 67 -4.19 -10.69 -15.68
N PRO A 68 -4.53 -11.92 -16.09
CA PRO A 68 -3.94 -13.11 -15.51
C PRO A 68 -2.41 -13.12 -15.71
N GLY A 69 -1.66 -13.38 -14.64
CA GLY A 69 -0.21 -13.19 -14.57
C GLY A 69 0.23 -11.75 -14.26
N GLY A 70 -0.70 -10.80 -14.17
CA GLY A 70 -0.42 -9.42 -13.83
C GLY A 70 -0.14 -9.19 -12.35
N VAL A 71 0.47 -8.05 -12.03
CA VAL A 71 0.85 -7.66 -10.66
C VAL A 71 0.00 -6.50 -10.16
N ILE A 72 -0.47 -6.58 -8.92
CA ILE A 72 -1.03 -5.44 -8.19
C ILE A 72 -0.16 -5.11 -6.98
N VAL A 73 0.16 -3.83 -6.83
CA VAL A 73 0.78 -3.29 -5.61
C VAL A 73 -0.26 -2.45 -4.90
N TYR A 74 -0.54 -2.77 -3.65
CA TYR A 74 -1.39 -2.00 -2.76
C TYR A 74 -0.50 -1.27 -1.75
N SER A 75 -0.64 0.05 -1.67
CA SER A 75 0.11 0.88 -0.73
C SER A 75 -0.79 1.88 -0.01
N THR A 76 -0.36 2.24 1.20
CA THR A 76 -0.97 3.32 1.99
C THR A 76 0.10 4.02 2.83
N CYS A 77 -0.12 5.29 3.17
CA CYS A 77 0.70 6.07 4.11
C CYS A 77 0.04 6.19 5.51
N THR A 78 -0.66 5.13 5.93
CA THR A 78 -1.24 5.02 7.28
C THR A 78 -0.62 3.84 8.04
N ILE A 79 -0.94 3.75 9.33
CA ILE A 79 -0.45 2.72 10.26
C ILE A 79 -1.57 1.82 10.79
N THR A 80 -2.82 2.02 10.37
CA THR A 80 -3.96 1.29 10.92
C THR A 80 -4.02 -0.13 10.37
N LEU A 81 -4.23 -1.12 11.24
CA LEU A 81 -4.43 -2.53 10.84
C LEU A 81 -5.59 -2.68 9.84
N SER A 82 -6.66 -1.90 10.03
CA SER A 82 -7.89 -1.96 9.23
C SER A 82 -7.73 -1.53 7.78
N GLU A 83 -6.73 -0.69 7.50
CA GLU A 83 -6.38 -0.23 6.16
C GLU A 83 -5.15 -0.96 5.60
N ASN A 84 -4.53 -1.87 6.36
CA ASN A 84 -3.28 -2.53 5.98
C ASN A 84 -3.46 -4.05 5.97
N GLU A 85 -3.01 -4.74 7.02
CA GLU A 85 -2.98 -6.19 7.08
C GLU A 85 -4.39 -6.81 7.00
N GLU A 86 -5.43 -6.14 7.51
CA GLU A 86 -6.82 -6.59 7.35
C GLU A 86 -7.29 -6.54 5.88
N GLN A 87 -6.78 -5.58 5.10
CA GLN A 87 -7.10 -5.48 3.68
C GLN A 87 -6.41 -6.60 2.89
N VAL A 88 -5.17 -6.96 3.27
CA VAL A 88 -4.48 -8.13 2.71
C VAL A 88 -5.23 -9.42 3.03
N ALA A 89 -5.60 -9.63 4.29
CA ALA A 89 -6.36 -10.81 4.70
C ALA A 89 -7.72 -10.90 3.98
N TRP A 90 -8.44 -9.77 3.88
CA TRP A 90 -9.67 -9.68 3.11
C TRP A 90 -9.46 -9.99 1.62
N ALA A 91 -8.40 -9.45 1.00
CA ALA A 91 -8.12 -9.64 -0.42
C ALA A 91 -7.82 -11.11 -0.73
N LEU A 92 -6.97 -11.77 0.07
CA LEU A 92 -6.64 -13.19 -0.10
C LEU A 92 -7.85 -14.11 0.09
N LYS A 93 -8.76 -13.76 1.02
CA LYS A 93 -10.01 -14.48 1.23
C LYS A 93 -11.02 -14.26 0.10
N THR A 94 -11.13 -13.02 -0.39
CA THR A 94 -12.16 -12.60 -1.36
C THR A 94 -11.77 -12.95 -2.80
N PHE A 95 -10.49 -12.93 -3.11
CA PHE A 95 -9.96 -13.18 -4.45
C PHE A 95 -8.99 -14.38 -4.42
N PRO A 96 -9.50 -15.63 -4.54
CA PRO A 96 -8.66 -16.82 -4.58
C PRO A 96 -7.66 -16.85 -5.74
N CYS A 97 -7.87 -16.01 -6.76
CA CYS A 97 -6.95 -15.82 -7.87
C CYS A 97 -5.74 -14.95 -7.52
N LEU A 98 -5.69 -14.31 -6.35
CA LEU A 98 -4.53 -13.54 -5.91
C LEU A 98 -3.63 -14.36 -5.01
N GLN A 99 -2.33 -14.19 -5.21
CA GLN A 99 -1.31 -14.72 -4.33
C GLN A 99 -0.37 -13.60 -3.90
N LEU A 100 -0.09 -13.54 -2.59
CA LEU A 100 0.88 -12.61 -2.02
C LEU A 100 2.30 -12.97 -2.50
N GLN A 101 3.12 -11.96 -2.83
CA GLN A 101 4.44 -12.15 -3.43
C GLN A 101 5.53 -11.42 -2.65
N PRO A 102 6.78 -11.94 -2.67
CA PRO A 102 7.93 -11.23 -2.12
C PRO A 102 8.22 -9.94 -2.90
N GLN A 103 8.87 -9.01 -2.21
CA GLN A 103 9.17 -7.67 -2.68
C GLN A 103 10.68 -7.44 -2.64
N GLU A 104 11.22 -6.85 -3.70
CA GLU A 104 12.64 -6.50 -3.80
C GLU A 104 12.74 -5.04 -4.29
N PRO A 105 13.50 -4.18 -3.60
CA PRO A 105 14.17 -4.43 -2.32
C PRO A 105 13.20 -4.59 -1.13
N HIS A 106 13.65 -5.27 -0.07
CA HIS A 106 12.92 -5.36 1.21
C HIS A 106 13.60 -4.47 2.24
N ILE A 107 13.03 -3.29 2.47
CA ILE A 107 13.58 -2.23 3.31
C ILE A 107 12.78 -2.10 4.61
N GLY A 108 11.45 -2.12 4.50
CA GLY A 108 10.55 -2.04 5.65
C GLY A 108 10.63 -3.30 6.54
N GLY A 109 10.00 -3.23 7.71
CA GLY A 109 9.79 -4.40 8.55
C GLY A 109 8.68 -5.31 8.03
N GLU A 110 8.50 -6.46 8.67
CA GLU A 110 7.38 -7.36 8.41
C GLU A 110 6.03 -6.75 8.80
N GLY A 111 4.94 -7.30 8.26
CA GLY A 111 3.58 -6.89 8.61
C GLY A 111 3.24 -7.08 10.10
N MET A 112 2.34 -6.27 10.61
CA MET A 112 1.86 -6.34 12.00
C MET A 112 0.90 -7.52 12.22
N ARG A 113 1.01 -8.18 13.38
CA ARG A 113 0.04 -9.22 13.79
C ARG A 113 -1.31 -8.59 14.12
N GLY A 114 -2.39 -9.32 13.85
CA GLY A 114 -3.76 -8.91 14.22
C GLY A 114 -4.82 -9.25 13.17
N ALA A 115 -4.41 -9.36 11.90
CA ALA A 115 -5.32 -9.62 10.79
C ALA A 115 -5.57 -11.12 10.46
N GLY A 116 -4.98 -12.04 11.25
CA GLY A 116 -5.08 -13.49 11.00
C GLY A 116 -4.20 -14.01 9.85
N LEU A 117 -3.19 -13.25 9.43
CA LEU A 117 -2.15 -13.69 8.49
C LEU A 117 -1.13 -14.61 9.19
N SER A 118 -0.58 -15.57 8.45
CA SER A 118 0.52 -16.42 8.94
C SER A 118 1.83 -15.63 9.03
N LEU A 119 2.80 -16.12 9.81
CA LEU A 119 4.12 -15.49 9.91
C LEU A 119 4.83 -15.39 8.55
N ASP A 120 4.67 -16.40 7.70
CA ASP A 120 5.25 -16.38 6.35
C ASP A 120 4.58 -15.33 5.47
N GLN A 121 3.27 -15.10 5.63
CA GLN A 121 2.58 -14.02 4.92
C GLN A 121 3.02 -12.64 5.41
N LEU A 122 3.22 -12.46 6.72
CA LEU A 122 3.68 -11.18 7.29
C LEU A 122 5.07 -10.78 6.77
N LYS A 123 5.98 -11.74 6.58
CA LYS A 123 7.32 -11.51 5.99
C LYS A 123 7.29 -11.08 4.52
N LEU A 124 6.18 -11.28 3.80
CA LEU A 124 6.02 -10.83 2.42
C LEU A 124 5.53 -9.38 2.33
N LEU A 125 5.08 -8.81 3.44
CA LEU A 125 4.63 -7.42 3.54
C LEU A 125 5.81 -6.52 3.90
N GLN A 126 5.72 -5.25 3.51
CA GLN A 126 6.65 -4.22 3.99
C GLN A 126 5.86 -3.17 4.77
N ARG A 127 6.19 -3.03 6.05
CA ARG A 127 5.64 -2.03 6.96
C ARG A 127 6.76 -1.16 7.49
N PHE A 128 6.61 0.14 7.31
CA PHE A 128 7.51 1.14 7.85
C PHE A 128 6.92 1.64 9.16
N ASP A 129 7.61 1.34 10.25
CA ASP A 129 7.21 1.71 11.61
C ASP A 129 8.01 2.94 12.05
N PRO A 130 7.37 4.10 12.25
CA PRO A 130 8.06 5.31 12.71
C PRO A 130 8.75 5.17 14.08
N SER A 131 8.38 4.17 14.88
CA SER A 131 8.97 3.90 16.18
C SER A 131 10.18 2.96 16.13
N ALA A 132 10.56 2.47 14.95
CA ALA A 132 11.66 1.52 14.77
C ALA A 132 13.06 2.13 15.02
N ALA A 133 13.19 3.45 15.01
CA ALA A 133 14.42 4.16 15.33
C ALA A 133 14.27 4.98 16.61
N THR A 134 15.28 4.92 17.48
CA THR A 134 15.37 5.85 18.62
C THR A 134 15.80 7.21 18.08
N LEU A 135 14.99 8.24 18.32
CA LEU A 135 15.34 9.63 17.98
C LEU A 135 16.52 10.08 18.86
N GLN A 136 17.74 9.87 18.38
CA GLN A 136 18.91 10.57 18.90
C GLN A 136 19.07 11.85 18.08
N GLY A 137 19.11 13.00 18.76
CA GLY A 137 19.37 14.26 18.08
C GLY A 137 20.73 14.20 17.38
N MET A 138 20.74 14.34 16.05
CA MET A 138 21.98 14.47 15.31
C MET A 138 22.54 15.88 15.47
N ASP A 139 23.76 15.97 15.99
CA ASP A 139 24.57 17.19 15.99
C ASP A 139 25.75 17.08 15.01
N MET A 140 26.45 18.20 14.79
CA MET A 140 27.59 18.26 13.84
C MET A 140 28.74 17.31 14.20
N ASN A 141 28.89 16.96 15.48
CA ASN A 141 29.94 16.04 15.93
C ASN A 141 29.54 14.59 15.66
N SER A 142 28.27 14.25 15.91
CA SER A 142 27.71 12.91 15.62
C SER A 142 27.76 12.56 14.13
N LEU A 143 27.66 13.56 13.23
CA LEU A 143 27.76 13.35 11.78
C LEU A 143 29.18 13.04 11.31
N GLN A 144 30.21 13.57 11.98
CA GLN A 144 31.60 13.29 11.63
C GLN A 144 32.04 11.87 12.03
N ASP A 145 31.43 11.33 13.10
CA ASP A 145 31.73 9.99 13.62
C ASP A 145 30.78 8.89 13.09
N SER A 146 29.75 9.26 12.32
CA SER A 146 28.75 8.32 11.79
C SER A 146 29.30 7.50 10.61
N ARG A 147 29.09 6.18 10.64
CA ARG A 147 29.37 5.32 9.49
C ARG A 147 28.25 5.42 8.46
N GLU A 148 28.58 5.24 7.18
CA GLU A 148 27.60 5.23 6.09
C GLU A 148 26.48 4.19 6.31
N ASP A 149 26.83 2.98 6.79
CA ASP A 149 25.86 1.93 7.13
C ASP A 149 24.83 2.37 8.18
N ASP A 150 25.28 3.16 9.18
CA ASP A 150 24.42 3.65 10.26
C ASP A 150 23.46 4.73 9.74
N LEU A 151 23.93 5.60 8.85
CA LEU A 151 23.11 6.61 8.17
C LEU A 151 22.06 5.96 7.26
N ILE A 152 22.44 4.92 6.51
CA ILE A 152 21.50 4.14 5.68
C ILE A 152 20.46 3.44 6.57
N SER A 153 20.88 2.81 7.67
CA SER A 153 19.95 2.19 8.60
C SER A 153 18.99 3.21 9.21
N LEU A 154 19.48 4.42 9.53
CA LEU A 154 18.63 5.49 10.04
C LEU A 154 17.62 5.94 8.99
N ALA A 155 18.05 6.19 7.75
CA ALA A 155 17.16 6.59 6.66
C ALA A 155 16.07 5.53 6.36
N ASN A 156 16.41 4.24 6.50
CA ASN A 156 15.48 3.13 6.29
C ASN A 156 14.45 2.97 7.42
N LYS A 157 14.81 3.33 8.67
CA LYS A 157 13.98 3.10 9.86
C LYS A 157 13.25 4.34 10.35
N ASP A 158 13.93 5.49 10.40
CA ASP A 158 13.36 6.76 10.83
C ASP A 158 12.62 7.45 9.68
N CYS A 159 11.51 6.85 9.26
CA CYS A 159 10.70 7.34 8.16
C CYS A 159 9.22 7.47 8.57
N ILE A 160 8.38 7.81 7.60
CA ILE A 160 6.93 7.87 7.79
C ILE A 160 6.33 6.48 8.00
N GLY A 161 5.12 6.43 8.54
CA GLY A 161 4.31 5.22 8.55
C GLY A 161 3.84 4.88 7.14
N PHE A 162 4.23 3.72 6.64
CA PHE A 162 3.91 3.29 5.28
C PHE A 162 3.71 1.79 5.21
N PHE A 163 2.91 1.33 4.26
CA PHE A 163 2.58 -0.08 4.09
C PHE A 163 2.55 -0.45 2.61
N ILE A 164 3.14 -1.59 2.26
CA ILE A 164 3.19 -2.12 0.89
C ILE A 164 2.86 -3.62 0.89
N ALA A 165 1.89 -4.00 0.07
CA ALA A 165 1.55 -5.39 -0.23
C ALA A 165 1.57 -5.62 -1.75
N LYS A 166 2.27 -6.67 -2.19
CA LYS A 166 2.38 -7.05 -3.61
C LYS A 166 1.68 -8.37 -3.85
N PHE A 167 0.83 -8.42 -4.88
CA PHE A 167 0.13 -9.63 -5.29
C PHE A 167 0.34 -9.91 -6.78
N ILE A 168 0.30 -11.17 -7.14
CA ILE A 168 0.15 -11.63 -8.53
C ILE A 168 -1.23 -12.24 -8.71
N LYS A 169 -1.86 -11.97 -9.85
CA LYS A 169 -3.08 -12.66 -10.27
C LYS A 169 -2.68 -13.95 -10.99
N LEU A 170 -3.11 -15.08 -10.47
CA LEU A 170 -2.82 -16.39 -11.05
C LEU A 170 -3.52 -16.54 -12.40
N LYS A 171 -2.87 -17.26 -13.32
CA LYS A 171 -3.48 -17.65 -14.59
C LYS A 171 -4.57 -18.68 -14.29
N SER A 172 -5.74 -18.54 -14.91
CA SER A 172 -6.73 -19.63 -14.91
C SER A 172 -6.07 -20.86 -15.52
N LYS A 173 -6.22 -22.02 -14.86
CA LYS A 173 -5.79 -23.30 -15.42
C LYS A 173 -6.67 -23.69 -16.61
#